data_AF-A0A2T0MZS5-F1
#
_entry.id   AF-A0A2T0MZS5-F1
#
_cell.length_a   1.000
_cell.length_b   1.000
_cell.length_c   1.000
_cell.angle_alpha   90.00
_cell.angle_beta   90.00
_cell.angle_gamma   90.00
#
_symmetry.space_group_name_H-M   'P 1'
#
loop_
_entity.id
_entity.type
_entity.pdbx_description
1 polymer ?
#
loop_
_entity_poly.entity_id
_entity_poly.type
_entity_poly.pdbx_seq_one_letter_code
_entity_poly.pdbx_strand_id
1 'polypeptide(L)'
;MTVHTPAPSGTARRPRRLGPLVAGLIVGVVLGAGAVIAMRWPAQQTLYTDKQPGTVAYDDGSAHVIALIRDHSLLEDSFRLYAGRDPSLRYGHFVDVDLPGIADKPVRSTQWTPDGVRVRFGTGHELFVPAASFTGGR
;
A
#
# COMPACT_ATOMS: atom_id res chain seq x y z
N MET A 1 67.35 -39.38 46.41
CA MET A 1 67.14 -38.81 45.06
C MET A 1 65.86 -39.42 44.53
N THR A 2 64.74 -38.70 44.62
CA THR A 2 63.42 -39.21 44.22
C THR A 2 62.77 -38.11 43.41
N VAL A 3 62.63 -38.35 42.10
CA VAL A 3 62.09 -37.39 41.13
C VAL A 3 60.57 -37.52 41.15
N HIS A 4 59.88 -36.46 41.56
CA HIS A 4 58.42 -36.35 41.44
C HIS A 4 58.08 -35.73 40.08
N THR A 5 57.44 -36.51 39.21
CA THR A 5 56.86 -36.05 37.94
C THR A 5 55.51 -35.37 38.19
N PRO A 6 55.29 -34.11 37.78
CA PRO A 6 53.98 -33.49 37.89
C PRO A 6 53.05 -33.96 36.75
N ALA A 7 51.79 -34.19 37.08
CA ALA A 7 50.74 -34.58 36.15
C ALA A 7 50.32 -33.40 35.23
N PRO A 8 50.01 -33.64 33.95
CA PRO A 8 49.56 -32.58 33.04
C PRO A 8 48.16 -32.10 33.41
N SER A 9 48.05 -30.80 33.71
CA SER A 9 46.79 -30.11 33.96
C SER A 9 46.06 -29.90 32.63
N GLY A 10 45.08 -30.74 32.33
CA GLY A 10 44.18 -30.55 31.20
C GLY A 10 43.36 -29.27 31.37
N THR A 11 43.71 -28.22 30.63
CA THR A 11 42.90 -27.00 30.54
C THR A 11 41.61 -27.31 29.78
N ALA A 12 40.52 -27.55 30.52
CA ALA A 12 39.18 -27.64 29.97
C ALA A 12 38.85 -26.32 29.24
N ARG A 13 38.82 -26.35 27.89
CA ARG A 13 38.31 -25.25 27.08
C ARG A 13 36.84 -25.03 27.43
N ARG A 14 36.54 -23.97 28.17
CA ARG A 14 35.16 -23.51 28.41
C ARG A 14 34.44 -23.37 27.05
N PRO A 15 33.27 -24.00 26.85
CA PRO A 15 32.51 -23.80 25.63
C PRO A 15 32.11 -22.32 25.55
N ARG A 16 32.52 -21.66 24.46
CA ARG A 16 32.19 -20.26 24.18
C ARG A 16 30.66 -20.14 24.13
N ARG A 17 30.09 -19.34 25.04
CA ARG A 17 28.65 -19.04 25.10
C ARG A 17 28.24 -18.19 23.88
N LEU A 18 28.08 -18.83 22.73
CA LEU A 18 27.59 -18.21 21.49
C LEU A 18 26.07 -18.03 21.48
N GLY A 19 25.35 -18.78 22.32
CA GLY A 19 23.88 -18.71 22.45
C GLY A 19 23.28 -17.31 22.59
N PRO A 20 23.78 -16.44 23.50
CA PRO A 20 23.21 -15.10 23.66
C PRO A 20 23.46 -14.17 22.46
N LEU A 21 24.57 -14.34 21.72
CA LEU A 21 24.86 -13.54 20.53
C LEU A 21 23.92 -13.92 19.37
N VAL A 22 23.69 -15.22 19.17
CA VAL A 22 22.76 -15.71 18.15
C VAL A 22 21.33 -15.30 18.48
N ALA A 23 20.92 -15.41 19.75
CA ALA A 23 19.60 -14.96 20.19
C ALA A 23 19.41 -13.45 19.99
N GLY A 24 20.42 -12.64 20.34
CA GLY A 24 20.40 -11.20 20.12
C GLY A 24 20.27 -10.83 18.63
N LEU A 25 20.99 -11.55 17.76
CA LEU A 25 20.91 -11.35 16.31
C LEU A 25 19.49 -11.65 15.79
N ILE A 26 18.89 -12.77 16.20
CA ILE A 26 17.53 -13.16 15.78
C ILE A 26 16.52 -12.10 16.22
N VAL A 27 16.58 -11.66 17.48
CA VAL A 27 15.68 -10.61 17.99
C VAL A 27 15.86 -9.31 17.22
N GLY A 28 17.10 -8.90 16.95
CA GLY A 28 17.39 -7.71 16.15
C GLY A 28 16.81 -7.78 14.74
N VAL A 29 16.94 -8.92 14.06
CA VAL A 29 16.37 -9.15 12.73
C VAL A 29 14.84 -9.10 12.75
N VAL A 30 14.20 -9.76 13.73
CA VAL A 30 12.73 -9.77 13.85
C VAL A 30 12.19 -8.36 14.11
N LEU A 31 12.80 -7.61 15.03
CA LEU A 31 12.40 -6.24 15.32
C LEU A 31 12.64 -5.32 14.12
N GLY A 32 13.79 -5.46 13.45
CA GLY A 32 14.10 -4.69 12.23
C GLY A 32 13.09 -4.95 11.12
N ALA A 33 12.77 -6.21 10.84
CA ALA A 33 11.77 -6.59 9.85
C ALA A 33 10.38 -6.06 10.23
N GLY A 34 9.98 -6.19 11.49
CA GLY A 34 8.72 -5.67 12.00
C GLY A 34 8.59 -4.15 11.84
N ALA A 35 9.67 -3.41 12.15
CA ALA A 35 9.70 -1.97 11.98
C ALA A 35 9.57 -1.56 10.50
N VAL A 36 10.26 -2.24 9.58
CA VAL A 36 10.16 -1.99 8.14
C VAL A 36 8.75 -2.28 7.62
N ILE A 37 8.13 -3.37 8.07
CA ILE A 37 6.74 -3.73 7.72
C ILE A 37 5.77 -2.66 8.22
N ALA A 38 5.91 -2.22 9.48
CA ALA A 38 5.05 -1.20 10.06
C ALA A 38 5.19 0.15 9.35
N MET A 39 6.41 0.56 8.99
CA MET A 39 6.66 1.81 8.25
C MET A 39 6.08 1.80 6.84
N ARG A 40 6.01 0.63 6.21
CA ARG A 40 5.42 0.44 4.87
C ARG A 40 3.92 0.15 4.90
N TRP A 41 3.30 0.03 6.08
CA TRP A 41 1.89 -0.30 6.17
C TRP A 41 1.05 0.89 5.67
N PRO A 42 0.27 0.74 4.58
CA PRO A 42 -0.48 1.85 4.02
C PRO A 42 -1.71 2.15 4.86
N ALA A 43 -1.90 3.43 5.16
CA ALA A 43 -3.15 3.98 5.65
C ALA A 43 -3.92 4.56 4.46
N GLN A 44 -5.09 4.00 4.18
CA GLN A 44 -5.92 4.41 3.06
C GLN A 44 -6.85 5.57 3.47
N GLN A 45 -6.86 6.64 2.68
CA GLN A 45 -7.74 7.80 2.85
C GLN A 45 -8.47 8.11 1.55
N THR A 46 -9.78 8.23 1.58
CA THR A 46 -10.56 8.70 0.43
C THR A 46 -10.59 10.22 0.41
N LEU A 47 -10.02 10.84 -0.63
CA LEU A 47 -9.95 12.29 -0.79
C LEU A 47 -11.15 12.87 -1.53
N TYR A 48 -11.75 12.08 -2.42
CA TYR A 48 -12.91 12.48 -3.20
C TYR A 48 -13.77 11.26 -3.54
N THR A 49 -15.08 11.47 -3.61
CA THR A 49 -16.02 10.47 -4.09
C THR A 49 -17.11 11.16 -4.89
N ASP A 50 -17.56 10.52 -5.96
CA ASP A 50 -18.72 10.95 -6.72
C ASP A 50 -19.51 9.75 -7.25
N LYS A 51 -20.81 9.93 -7.44
CA LYS A 51 -21.74 8.88 -7.83
C LYS A 51 -22.28 9.13 -9.22
N GLN A 52 -22.41 8.06 -10.00
CA GLN A 52 -23.08 8.10 -11.30
C GLN A 52 -24.49 8.69 -11.14
N PRO A 53 -24.85 9.74 -11.90
CA PRO A 53 -26.20 10.29 -11.89
C PRO A 53 -27.17 9.33 -12.57
N GLY A 54 -28.43 9.31 -12.13
CA GLY A 54 -29.47 8.44 -12.71
C GLY A 54 -29.82 8.74 -14.18
N THR A 55 -29.30 9.84 -14.75
CA THR A 55 -29.44 10.19 -16.17
C THR A 55 -28.45 9.44 -17.08
N VAL A 56 -27.42 8.82 -16.51
CA VAL A 56 -26.45 7.98 -17.22
C VAL A 56 -26.70 6.54 -16.79
N ALA A 57 -26.78 5.64 -17.76
CA ALA A 57 -26.90 4.21 -17.53
C ALA A 57 -25.82 3.49 -18.34
N TYR A 58 -25.27 2.44 -17.75
CA TYR A 58 -24.33 1.53 -18.41
C TYR A 58 -25.00 0.19 -18.67
N ASP A 59 -24.41 -0.62 -19.54
CA ASP A 59 -24.99 -1.88 -20.03
C ASP A 59 -25.23 -2.91 -18.90
N ASP A 60 -24.50 -2.83 -17.79
CA ASP A 60 -24.66 -3.71 -16.63
C ASP A 60 -25.82 -3.28 -15.69
N GLY A 61 -26.52 -2.20 -16.03
CA GLY A 61 -27.66 -1.66 -15.29
C GLY A 61 -27.33 -1.21 -13.86
N SER A 62 -26.05 -1.09 -13.51
CA SER A 62 -25.60 -0.88 -12.13
C SER A 62 -25.19 0.57 -11.89
N ALA A 63 -25.37 1.04 -10.66
CA ALA A 63 -24.85 2.33 -10.24
C ALA A 63 -23.36 2.23 -9.93
N HIS A 64 -22.58 3.18 -10.44
CA HIS A 64 -21.14 3.26 -10.24
C HIS A 64 -20.74 4.44 -9.39
N VAL A 65 -19.55 4.32 -8.81
CA VAL A 65 -18.89 5.38 -8.06
C VAL A 65 -17.47 5.56 -8.58
N ILE A 66 -16.99 6.80 -8.50
CA ILE A 66 -15.59 7.15 -8.71
C ILE A 66 -15.03 7.70 -7.41
N ALA A 67 -13.81 7.31 -7.05
CA ALA A 67 -13.17 7.80 -5.84
C ALA A 67 -11.68 8.06 -6.06
N LEU A 68 -11.17 9.17 -5.53
CA LEU A 68 -9.73 9.39 -5.43
C LEU A 68 -9.27 8.92 -4.05
N ILE A 69 -8.35 7.97 -4.04
CA ILE A 69 -7.80 7.33 -2.85
C ILE A 69 -6.34 7.74 -2.72
N ARG A 70 -5.91 8.05 -1.50
CA ARG A 70 -4.51 8.20 -1.11
C ARG A 70 -4.15 7.03 -0.23
N ASP A 71 -3.11 6.30 -0.62
CA ASP A 71 -2.44 5.36 0.25
C ASP A 71 -1.20 6.05 0.82
N HIS A 72 -1.26 6.38 2.11
CA HIS A 72 -0.17 7.04 2.81
C HIS A 72 0.61 6.03 3.64
N SER A 73 1.92 6.00 3.48
CA SER A 73 2.86 5.29 4.36
C SER A 73 3.90 6.27 4.92
N LEU A 74 4.69 5.83 5.91
CA LEU A 74 5.76 6.69 6.45
C LEU A 74 6.87 6.98 5.42
N LEU A 75 6.91 6.25 4.29
CA LEU A 75 7.95 6.37 3.27
C LEU A 75 7.46 7.06 2.00
N GLU A 76 6.18 6.92 1.66
CA GLU A 76 5.65 7.33 0.36
C GLU A 76 4.13 7.55 0.41
N ASP A 77 3.68 8.47 -0.42
CA ASP A 77 2.28 8.65 -0.80
C ASP A 77 2.05 8.14 -2.22
N SER A 78 1.00 7.35 -2.41
CA SER A 78 0.50 7.03 -3.74
C SER A 78 -0.98 7.38 -3.86
N PHE A 79 -1.40 7.75 -5.07
CA PHE A 79 -2.78 8.15 -5.35
C PHE A 79 -3.36 7.26 -6.43
N ARG A 80 -4.59 6.80 -6.21
CA ARG A 80 -5.30 5.91 -7.12
C ARG A 80 -6.71 6.42 -7.35
N LEU A 81 -7.12 6.44 -8.61
CA LEU A 81 -8.50 6.70 -8.99
C LEU A 81 -9.22 5.36 -9.14
N TYR A 82 -10.23 5.14 -8.32
CA TYR A 82 -11.13 3.99 -8.38
C TYR A 82 -12.33 4.32 -9.25
N ALA A 83 -12.75 3.38 -10.12
CA ALA A 83 -14.05 3.39 -10.79
C ALA A 83 -14.69 2.01 -10.68
N GLY A 84 -15.95 1.93 -10.21
CA GLY A 84 -16.63 0.65 -10.10
C GLY A 84 -17.96 0.70 -9.37
N ARG A 85 -18.58 -0.47 -9.22
CA ARG A 85 -19.90 -0.65 -8.59
C ARG A 85 -19.85 -0.69 -7.06
N ASP A 86 -18.73 -1.08 -6.48
CA ASP A 86 -18.60 -1.35 -5.06
C ASP A 86 -18.26 -0.07 -4.27
N PRO A 87 -19.18 0.46 -3.45
CA PRO A 87 -18.91 1.66 -2.66
C PRO A 87 -17.89 1.44 -1.54
N SER A 88 -17.55 0.18 -1.21
CA SER A 88 -16.47 -0.13 -0.27
C SER A 88 -15.09 -0.03 -0.89
N LEU A 89 -15.00 0.23 -2.21
CA LEU A 89 -13.76 0.44 -2.96
C LEU A 89 -12.81 -0.78 -2.90
N ARG A 90 -13.33 -1.98 -2.62
CA ARG A 90 -12.52 -3.20 -2.50
C ARG A 90 -12.37 -3.92 -3.83
N TYR A 91 -13.33 -3.73 -4.73
CA TYR A 91 -13.35 -4.37 -6.03
C TYR A 91 -13.79 -3.39 -7.13
N GLY A 92 -13.00 -3.31 -8.20
CA GLY A 92 -13.25 -2.43 -9.34
C GLY A 92 -11.98 -2.07 -10.07
N HIS A 93 -12.06 -1.04 -10.91
CA HIS A 93 -10.96 -0.57 -11.72
C HIS A 93 -10.15 0.49 -10.96
N PHE A 94 -8.82 0.36 -10.96
CA PHE A 94 -7.92 1.32 -10.34
C PHE A 94 -6.93 1.86 -11.36
N VAL A 95 -6.72 3.17 -11.35
CA VAL A 95 -5.72 3.86 -12.17
C VAL A 95 -4.78 4.62 -11.24
N ASP A 96 -3.48 4.37 -11.35
CA ASP A 96 -2.48 5.14 -10.61
C ASP A 96 -2.43 6.58 -11.13
N VAL A 97 -2.41 7.55 -10.21
CA VAL A 97 -2.41 8.98 -10.52
C VAL A 97 -1.15 9.60 -9.93
N ASP A 98 -0.13 9.77 -10.75
CA ASP A 98 1.10 10.47 -10.38
C ASP A 98 1.05 11.90 -10.92
N LEU A 99 0.50 12.82 -10.12
CA LEU A 99 0.37 14.23 -10.46
C LEU A 99 0.92 15.12 -9.34
N PRO A 100 1.77 16.12 -9.65
CA PRO A 100 2.31 17.02 -8.63
C PRO A 100 1.19 17.86 -8.00
N GLY A 101 1.16 17.90 -6.66
CA GLY A 101 0.20 18.69 -5.88
C GLY A 101 -1.22 18.10 -5.79
N ILE A 102 -1.41 16.83 -6.19
CA ILE A 102 -2.72 16.16 -6.15
C ILE A 102 -3.31 16.06 -4.74
N ALA A 103 -2.46 15.96 -3.71
CA ALA A 103 -2.88 15.91 -2.31
C ALA A 103 -3.62 17.18 -1.87
N ASP A 104 -3.13 18.35 -2.30
CA ASP A 104 -3.69 19.66 -1.92
C ASP A 104 -4.87 20.06 -2.81
N LYS A 105 -4.88 19.57 -4.04
CA LYS A 105 -5.85 19.92 -5.07
C LYS A 105 -6.35 18.64 -5.77
N PRO A 106 -7.21 17.84 -5.11
CA PRO A 106 -7.62 16.51 -5.57
C PRO A 106 -8.50 16.63 -6.83
N VAL A 107 -9.80 16.43 -6.71
CA VAL A 107 -10.73 16.50 -7.85
C VAL A 107 -11.49 17.81 -7.82
N ARG A 108 -11.53 18.49 -8.97
CA ARG A 108 -12.33 19.70 -9.18
C ARG A 108 -13.74 19.36 -9.65
N SER A 109 -13.87 18.40 -10.57
CA SER A 109 -15.17 17.99 -11.11
C SER A 109 -15.09 16.63 -11.80
N THR A 110 -16.21 15.94 -11.82
CA THR A 110 -16.47 14.72 -12.56
C THR A 110 -17.56 14.96 -13.60
N GLN A 111 -17.45 14.29 -14.75
CA GLN A 111 -18.48 14.29 -15.77
C GLN A 111 -18.71 12.86 -16.23
N TRP A 112 -19.90 12.35 -15.91
CA TRP A 112 -20.36 11.04 -16.33
C TRP A 112 -20.99 11.11 -17.71
N THR A 113 -20.68 10.13 -18.54
CA THR A 113 -21.21 9.96 -19.90
C THR A 113 -21.46 8.47 -20.15
N PRO A 114 -22.27 8.10 -21.17
CA PRO A 114 -22.41 6.70 -21.56
C PRO A 114 -21.07 6.01 -21.91
N ASP A 115 -20.10 6.78 -22.41
CA ASP A 115 -18.79 6.24 -22.81
C ASP A 115 -17.82 6.04 -21.64
N GLY A 116 -18.11 6.62 -20.47
CA GLY A 116 -17.22 6.58 -19.31
C GLY A 116 -17.31 7.84 -18.44
N VAL A 117 -16.27 8.08 -17.65
CA VAL A 117 -16.20 9.21 -16.71
C VAL A 117 -14.93 10.03 -16.91
N ARG A 118 -15.10 11.35 -17.01
CA ARG A 118 -14.02 12.32 -17.14
C ARG A 118 -13.81 13.00 -15.79
N VAL A 119 -12.58 12.94 -15.27
CA VAL A 119 -12.19 13.51 -13.99
C VAL A 119 -11.22 14.66 -14.24
N ARG A 120 -11.60 15.86 -13.79
CA ARG A 120 -10.74 17.05 -13.84
C ARG A 120 -10.16 17.27 -12.46
N PHE A 121 -8.84 17.26 -12.37
CA PHE A 121 -8.13 17.47 -11.11
C PHE A 121 -8.02 18.96 -10.79
N GLY A 122 -7.87 19.30 -9.51
CA GLY A 122 -7.64 20.67 -9.07
C GLY A 122 -6.30 21.25 -9.56
N THR A 123 -5.37 20.38 -9.97
CA THR A 123 -4.10 20.72 -10.60
C THR A 123 -4.22 21.15 -12.06
N GLY A 124 -5.41 21.00 -12.69
CA GLY A 124 -5.67 21.34 -14.09
C GLY A 124 -5.54 20.17 -15.08
N HIS A 125 -5.01 19.04 -14.63
CA HIS A 125 -4.94 17.80 -15.40
C HIS A 125 -6.32 17.15 -15.54
N GLU A 126 -6.46 16.27 -16.52
CA GLU A 126 -7.69 15.55 -16.77
C GLU A 126 -7.39 14.08 -17.13
N LEU A 127 -8.22 13.18 -16.61
CA LEU A 127 -8.18 11.76 -16.92
C LEU A 127 -9.57 11.30 -17.35
N PHE A 128 -9.62 10.49 -18.40
CA PHE A 128 -10.84 9.83 -18.84
C PHE A 128 -10.73 8.33 -18.58
N VAL A 129 -11.71 7.78 -17.87
CA VAL A 129 -11.83 6.34 -17.60
C VAL A 129 -12.99 5.81 -18.46
N PRO A 130 -12.72 4.99 -19.48
CA PRO A 130 -13.76 4.40 -20.32
C PRO A 130 -14.71 3.50 -19.52
N ALA A 131 -15.99 3.50 -19.88
CA ALA A 131 -17.02 2.65 -19.25
C ALA A 131 -16.61 1.18 -19.28
N ALA A 132 -16.16 0.71 -20.45
CA ALA A 132 -15.69 -0.67 -20.65
C ALA A 132 -14.56 -1.11 -19.69
N SER A 133 -13.85 -0.19 -19.05
CA SER A 133 -12.82 -0.51 -18.07
C SER A 133 -13.37 -0.87 -16.68
N PHE A 134 -14.61 -0.46 -16.37
CA PHE A 134 -15.22 -0.69 -15.05
C PHE A 134 -16.60 -1.35 -15.12
N THR A 135 -17.24 -1.41 -16.29
CA THR A 135 -18.49 -2.14 -16.54
C THR A 135 -18.15 -3.53 -17.09
N GLY A 136 -18.51 -4.59 -16.38
CA GLY A 136 -18.30 -5.98 -16.85
C GLY A 136 -17.35 -6.85 -16.02
N GLY A 137 -16.73 -6.29 -14.99
CA GLY A 137 -15.98 -7.05 -13.99
C GLY A 137 -14.75 -7.78 -14.54
N ARG A 138 -13.66 -7.06 -14.73
CA ARG A 138 -12.28 -7.47 -14.41
C ARG A 138 -11.34 -6.29 -14.50
#